data_AF-A0A2N5GIT9-F1
#
_entry.id   AF-A0A2N5GIT9-F1
#
_cell.length_a   1.000
_cell.length_b   1.000
_cell.length_c   1.000
_cell.angle_alpha   90.00
_cell.angle_beta   90.00
_cell.angle_gamma   90.00
#
_symmetry.space_group_name_H-M   'P 1'
#
loop_
_entity.id
_entity.type
_entity.pdbx_description
1 polymer ?
#
loop_
_entity_poly.entity_id
_entity_poly.type
_entity_poly.pdbx_seq_one_letter_code
_entity_poly.pdbx_strand_id
1 'polypeptide(L)'
;MIIFKLVNEYFVNKGVDVVQDLDNVEYQQNVKSLGTAMDEFSSKDFKVILEFVKFIDLYENYEKNEKINKLKLKKSSPQNSISNIKESELEELLPITDTEETLDTIVNPGYSLMAANGYNPTAARDYAYKWTSNTSTLRNNSQFPYYSGYYGCTSCWNDFTNFVSQALAAGSMRQIDGYDWYYSNSGPSHSWGGANSFYKVWKVRAGVASSVSSLGVGDVVNADFDKDGDIDHTAIITRSSSTSSSGKWLTQHTSDKEEQTTVGTW
;
A
#
# COMPACT_ATOMS: atom_id res chain seq x y z
N MET A 1 14.51 16.81 16.86
CA MET A 1 15.81 16.15 17.18
C MET A 1 15.63 14.76 17.78
N ILE A 2 14.73 14.56 18.76
CA ILE A 2 14.44 13.21 19.32
C ILE A 2 13.80 12.27 18.28
N ILE A 3 12.85 12.76 17.47
CA ILE A 3 12.16 11.95 16.46
C ILE A 3 13.09 11.37 15.38
N PHE A 4 13.97 12.20 14.80
CA PHE A 4 14.95 11.75 13.80
C PHE A 4 15.86 10.65 14.35
N LYS A 5 16.22 10.74 15.64
CA LYS A 5 17.00 9.72 16.31
C LYS A 5 16.23 8.40 16.44
N LEU A 6 14.97 8.44 16.88
CA LEU A 6 14.11 7.25 16.99
C LEU A 6 13.91 6.53 15.65
N VAL A 7 13.61 7.29 14.59
CA VAL A 7 13.44 6.77 13.22
C VAL A 7 14.74 6.13 12.73
N ASN A 8 15.86 6.83 12.90
CA ASN A 8 17.16 6.33 12.46
C ASN A 8 17.60 5.08 13.22
N GLU A 9 17.43 5.05 14.54
CA GLU A 9 17.75 3.88 15.36
C GLU A 9 16.90 2.67 14.94
N TYR A 10 15.61 2.86 14.66
CA TYR A 10 14.75 1.79 14.15
C TYR A 10 15.29 1.18 12.85
N PHE A 11 15.55 2.00 11.84
CA PHE A 11 15.98 1.51 10.52
C PHE A 11 17.40 0.91 10.56
N VAL A 12 18.34 1.55 11.26
CA VAL A 12 19.70 1.02 11.43
C VAL A 12 19.68 -0.34 12.13
N ASN A 13 18.84 -0.52 13.16
CA ASN A 13 18.69 -1.81 13.84
C ASN A 13 18.13 -2.91 12.92
N LYS A 14 17.40 -2.54 11.87
CA LYS A 14 16.89 -3.46 10.84
C LYS A 14 17.85 -3.59 9.64
N GLY A 15 19.03 -2.98 9.71
CA GLY A 15 20.04 -3.03 8.64
C GLY A 15 19.72 -2.14 7.44
N VAL A 16 18.84 -1.14 7.61
CA VAL A 16 18.46 -0.17 6.60
C VAL A 16 19.17 1.15 6.90
N ASP A 17 19.96 1.64 5.94
CA ASP A 17 20.54 2.97 6.04
C ASP A 17 19.55 4.00 5.49
N VAL A 18 19.22 5.00 6.30
CA VAL A 18 18.22 6.02 5.95
C VAL A 18 18.85 7.40 5.87
N VAL A 19 18.74 8.02 4.70
CA VAL A 19 19.14 9.42 4.52
C VAL A 19 18.05 10.30 5.12
N GLN A 20 18.36 10.99 6.22
CA GLN A 20 17.41 11.87 6.93
C GLN A 20 17.17 13.18 6.17
N ASP A 21 16.45 13.08 5.05
CA ASP A 21 16.11 14.18 4.18
C ASP A 21 14.59 14.17 3.97
N LEU A 22 13.93 15.26 4.37
CA LEU A 22 12.48 15.37 4.27
C LEU A 22 12.00 15.41 2.81
N ASP A 23 12.85 15.81 1.86
CA ASP A 23 12.53 15.86 0.43
C ASP A 23 12.83 14.53 -0.27
N ASN A 24 13.47 13.59 0.44
CA ASN A 24 13.77 12.28 -0.08
C ASN A 24 12.52 11.38 0.01
N VAL A 25 11.99 10.99 -1.16
CA VAL A 25 10.78 10.16 -1.28
C VAL A 25 10.92 8.82 -0.56
N GLU A 26 12.09 8.19 -0.61
CA GLU A 26 12.35 6.92 0.08
C GLU A 26 12.33 7.10 1.60
N TYR A 27 12.90 8.19 2.11
CA TYR A 27 12.84 8.55 3.52
C TYR A 27 11.39 8.82 3.97
N GLN A 28 10.62 9.58 3.18
CA GLN A 28 9.20 9.84 3.45
C GLN A 28 8.42 8.53 3.57
N GLN A 29 8.55 7.64 2.58
CA GLN A 29 7.88 6.33 2.57
C GLN A 29 8.31 5.46 3.75
N ASN A 30 9.60 5.45 4.08
CA ASN A 30 10.16 4.79 5.26
C ASN A 30 9.51 5.30 6.55
N VAL A 31 9.42 6.61 6.74
CA VAL A 31 8.74 7.17 7.92
C VAL A 31 7.27 6.78 7.95
N LYS A 32 6.52 6.90 6.84
CA LYS A 32 5.08 6.60 6.81
C LYS A 32 4.75 5.16 7.21
N SER A 33 5.59 4.19 6.83
CA SER A 33 5.36 2.80 7.19
C SER A 33 5.43 2.53 8.70
N LEU A 34 6.14 3.37 9.46
CA LEU A 34 6.18 3.29 10.92
C LEU A 34 4.80 3.47 11.57
N GLY A 35 3.79 3.99 10.85
CA GLY A 35 2.41 4.08 11.33
C GLY A 35 1.82 2.74 11.79
N THR A 36 2.34 1.61 11.30
CA THR A 36 1.90 0.26 11.71
C THR A 36 2.85 -0.48 12.67
N ALA A 37 3.94 0.17 13.07
CA ALA A 37 4.99 -0.41 13.89
C ALA A 37 4.74 -0.25 15.40
N MET A 38 3.47 -0.26 15.86
CA MET A 38 3.12 0.04 17.25
C MET A 38 3.81 -0.82 18.31
N ASP A 39 4.12 -2.07 17.98
CA ASP A 39 4.76 -3.04 18.86
C ASP A 39 6.30 -2.89 18.91
N GLU A 40 6.88 -2.11 18.00
CA GLU A 40 8.33 -1.89 17.91
C GLU A 40 8.79 -0.71 18.80
N PHE A 41 7.84 0.04 19.38
CA PHE A 41 8.11 1.24 20.17
C PHE A 41 7.37 1.20 21.51
N SER A 42 7.89 1.92 22.50
CA SER A 42 7.11 2.18 23.72
C SER A 42 5.85 2.98 23.37
N SER A 43 4.76 2.85 24.13
CA SER A 43 3.53 3.61 23.84
C SER A 43 3.73 5.13 23.83
N LYS A 44 4.76 5.64 24.51
CA LYS A 44 5.14 7.05 24.50
C LYS A 44 5.87 7.42 23.20
N ASP A 45 6.85 6.61 22.80
CA ASP A 45 7.63 6.86 21.59
C ASP A 45 6.80 6.64 20.33
N PHE A 46 5.90 5.64 20.34
CA PHE A 46 4.99 5.39 19.23
C PHE A 46 4.07 6.58 18.96
N LYS A 47 3.59 7.29 20.00
CA LYS A 47 2.79 8.51 19.80
C LYS A 47 3.59 9.60 19.07
N VAL A 48 4.86 9.77 19.44
CA VAL A 48 5.75 10.75 18.79
C VAL A 48 6.03 10.35 17.34
N ILE A 49 6.19 9.05 17.07
CA ILE A 49 6.32 8.53 15.70
C ILE A 49 5.06 8.72 14.90
N LEU A 50 3.88 8.44 15.46
CA LEU A 50 2.61 8.62 14.78
C LEU A 50 2.37 10.10 14.44
N GLU A 51 2.73 11.04 15.32
CA GLU A 51 2.69 12.47 15.00
C GLU A 51 3.64 12.84 13.85
N PHE A 52 4.81 12.19 13.78
CA PHE A 52 5.76 12.43 12.71
C PHE A 52 5.35 11.82 11.37
N VAL A 53 4.75 10.62 11.39
CA VAL A 53 4.11 9.99 10.22
C VAL A 53 3.10 10.97 9.61
N LYS A 54 2.20 11.52 10.42
CA LYS A 54 1.20 12.51 9.99
C LYS A 54 1.84 13.79 9.45
N PHE A 55 2.93 14.25 10.05
CA PHE A 55 3.66 15.41 9.56
C PHE A 55 4.29 15.15 8.18
N ILE A 56 4.95 14.00 8.01
CA ILE A 56 5.56 13.61 6.72
C ILE A 56 4.50 13.47 5.64
N ASP A 57 3.35 12.89 5.97
CA ASP A 57 2.26 12.77 5.02
C ASP A 57 1.75 14.14 4.55
N LEU A 58 1.41 15.01 5.50
CA LEU A 58 1.02 16.39 5.20
C LEU A 58 2.10 17.16 4.40
N TYR A 59 3.37 16.94 4.72
CA TYR A 59 4.51 17.54 4.01
C TYR A 59 4.57 17.09 2.55
N GLU A 60 4.44 15.78 2.31
CA GLU A 60 4.36 15.21 0.96
C GLU A 60 3.19 15.82 0.19
N ASN A 61 2.01 15.95 0.83
CA ASN A 61 0.83 16.51 0.17
C ASN A 61 1.01 17.98 -0.22
N TYR A 62 1.74 18.77 0.58
CA TYR A 62 2.10 20.14 0.20
C TYR A 62 3.01 20.15 -1.05
N GLU A 63 3.99 19.25 -1.13
CA GLU A 63 4.82 19.12 -2.34
C GLU A 63 4.03 18.62 -3.55
N LYS A 64 3.12 17.64 -3.36
CA LYS A 64 2.22 17.17 -4.42
C LYS A 64 1.42 18.33 -4.97
N ASN A 65 0.87 19.19 -4.11
CA ASN A 65 0.14 20.39 -4.51
C ASN A 65 1.02 21.39 -5.31
N GLU A 66 2.27 21.62 -4.89
CA GLU A 66 3.26 22.39 -5.66
C GLU A 66 3.53 21.78 -7.04
N LYS A 67 3.72 20.46 -7.12
CA LYS A 67 3.94 19.71 -8.37
C LYS A 67 2.70 19.79 -9.28
N ILE A 68 1.49 19.61 -8.73
CA ILE A 68 0.21 19.80 -9.44
C ILE A 68 0.13 21.20 -10.04
N ASN A 69 0.44 22.24 -9.26
CA ASN A 69 0.40 23.61 -9.75
C ASN A 69 1.40 23.84 -10.89
N LYS A 70 2.63 23.32 -10.77
CA LYS A 70 3.63 23.38 -11.84
C LYS A 70 3.19 22.63 -13.10
N LEU A 71 2.57 21.47 -12.96
CA LEU A 71 2.04 20.68 -14.09
C LEU A 71 0.83 21.37 -14.74
N LYS A 72 -0.09 21.94 -13.96
CA LYS A 72 -1.22 22.75 -14.46
C LYS A 72 -0.72 23.97 -15.25
N LEU A 73 0.30 24.67 -14.75
CA LEU A 73 0.92 25.80 -15.44
C LEU A 73 1.59 25.38 -16.76
N LYS A 74 2.28 24.22 -16.77
CA LYS A 74 2.87 23.66 -18.00
C LYS A 74 1.82 23.26 -19.04
N LYS A 75 0.70 22.64 -18.62
CA LYS A 75 -0.43 22.26 -19.49
C LYS A 75 -1.16 23.48 -20.07
N SER A 76 -1.14 24.61 -19.37
CA SER A 76 -1.80 25.86 -19.77
C SER A 76 -0.95 26.76 -20.67
N SER A 77 0.31 26.39 -20.96
CA SER A 77 1.22 27.20 -21.76
C SER A 77 1.06 26.92 -23.27
N PRO A 78 0.84 27.93 -24.13
CA PRO A 78 0.58 27.75 -25.57
C PRO A 78 1.72 27.08 -26.36
N GLN A 79 2.95 27.04 -25.82
CA GLN A 79 4.11 26.42 -26.48
C GLN A 79 4.25 24.91 -26.24
N ASN A 80 3.47 24.30 -25.34
CA ASN A 80 3.67 22.91 -24.89
C ASN A 80 2.54 21.94 -25.25
N SER A 81 1.80 22.19 -26.34
CA SER A 81 0.77 21.28 -26.86
C SER A 81 1.28 19.88 -27.29
N ILE A 82 2.56 19.55 -27.04
CA ILE A 82 3.21 18.27 -27.32
C ILE A 82 4.05 17.80 -26.10
N SER A 83 3.75 18.23 -24.87
CA SER A 83 4.35 17.59 -23.70
C SER A 83 3.53 16.34 -23.35
N ASN A 84 4.13 15.16 -23.51
CA ASN A 84 3.67 13.86 -23.02
C ASN A 84 3.62 13.81 -21.48
N ILE A 85 3.01 14.81 -20.82
CA ILE A 85 2.62 14.67 -19.42
C ILE A 85 1.46 13.69 -19.47
N LYS A 86 1.73 12.42 -19.15
CA LYS A 86 0.69 11.40 -19.11
C LYS A 86 -0.37 11.86 -18.12
N GLU A 87 -1.63 11.87 -18.55
CA GLU A 87 -2.79 12.22 -17.72
C GLU A 87 -2.73 11.47 -16.37
N SER A 88 -2.18 10.24 -16.38
CA SER A 88 -1.93 9.39 -15.21
C SER A 88 -1.05 10.03 -14.12
N GLU A 89 0.03 10.75 -14.45
CA GLU A 89 0.91 11.39 -13.45
C GLU A 89 0.17 12.52 -12.69
N LEU A 90 -0.77 13.19 -13.36
CA LEU A 90 -1.56 14.25 -12.74
C LEU A 90 -2.68 13.64 -11.88
N GLU A 91 -3.35 12.59 -12.35
CA GLU A 91 -4.38 11.85 -11.59
C GLU A 91 -3.81 11.16 -10.34
N GLU A 92 -2.54 10.77 -10.37
CA GLU A 92 -1.82 10.19 -9.23
C GLU A 92 -1.60 11.20 -8.09
N LEU A 93 -1.25 12.44 -8.43
CA LEU A 93 -0.97 13.50 -7.45
C LEU A 93 -2.25 14.13 -6.87
N LEU A 94 -3.40 13.94 -7.52
CA LEU A 94 -4.65 14.51 -7.05
C LEU A 94 -5.19 13.72 -5.85
N PRO A 95 -5.68 14.42 -4.81
CA PRO A 95 -6.40 13.80 -3.71
C PRO A 95 -7.64 13.07 -4.24
N ILE A 96 -8.05 12.01 -3.54
CA ILE A 96 -9.29 11.32 -3.89
C ILE A 96 -10.43 12.31 -3.72
N THR A 97 -11.05 12.70 -4.83
CA THR A 97 -12.37 13.33 -4.76
C THR A 97 -13.38 12.21 -4.67
N ASP A 98 -14.22 12.22 -3.64
CA ASP A 98 -15.42 11.39 -3.54
C ASP A 98 -16.43 11.86 -4.61
N THR A 99 -16.10 11.66 -5.88
CA THR A 99 -17.12 11.64 -6.91
C THR A 99 -17.68 10.24 -6.95
N GLU A 100 -18.80 10.06 -6.25
CA GLU A 100 -19.71 8.93 -6.41
C GLU A 100 -20.13 8.83 -7.89
N GLU A 101 -19.33 8.16 -8.71
CA GLU A 101 -19.87 7.59 -9.94
C GLU A 101 -20.59 6.29 -9.55
N THR A 102 -21.90 6.44 -9.42
CA THR A 102 -22.86 5.36 -9.26
C THR A 102 -22.75 4.39 -10.44
N LEU A 103 -22.18 3.20 -10.19
CA LEU A 103 -22.39 2.04 -11.05
C LEU A 103 -23.16 0.98 -10.26
N ASP A 104 -24.32 0.66 -10.81
CA ASP A 104 -25.38 -0.14 -10.19
C ASP A 104 -24.94 -1.54 -9.74
N THR A 105 -25.31 -1.82 -8.49
CA THR A 105 -25.72 -3.11 -7.88
C THR A 105 -25.49 -4.42 -8.66
N ILE A 106 -24.55 -5.25 -8.17
CA ILE A 106 -24.76 -6.70 -8.05
C ILE A 106 -24.27 -7.17 -6.67
N VAL A 107 -25.18 -7.18 -5.70
CA VAL A 107 -25.01 -7.96 -4.48
C VAL A 107 -25.57 -9.35 -4.76
N ASN A 108 -24.78 -10.40 -4.53
CA ASN A 108 -25.34 -11.74 -4.37
C ASN A 108 -24.65 -12.48 -3.21
N PRO A 109 -25.43 -13.11 -2.31
CA PRO A 109 -24.92 -13.70 -1.08
C PRO A 109 -24.49 -15.15 -1.33
N GLY A 110 -23.30 -15.52 -0.85
CA GLY A 110 -22.87 -16.92 -0.79
C GLY A 110 -21.42 -17.11 -1.20
N TYR A 111 -20.53 -17.13 -0.22
CA TYR A 111 -19.12 -17.46 -0.40
C TYR A 111 -18.96 -18.88 -0.93
N SER A 112 -18.72 -18.98 -2.24
CA SER A 112 -18.08 -20.12 -2.89
C SER A 112 -16.64 -19.72 -3.20
N LEU A 113 -15.69 -20.65 -3.02
CA LEU A 113 -14.23 -20.44 -3.04
C LEU A 113 -13.62 -20.11 -4.43
N MET A 114 -14.43 -19.59 -5.34
CA MET A 114 -14.00 -18.78 -6.47
C MET A 114 -14.92 -17.56 -6.48
N ALA A 115 -14.37 -16.36 -6.33
CA ALA A 115 -15.12 -15.19 -6.78
C ALA A 115 -15.43 -15.40 -8.27
N ALA A 116 -16.59 -14.95 -8.77
CA ALA A 116 -17.08 -15.22 -10.12
C ALA A 116 -16.12 -14.82 -11.27
N ASN A 117 -15.00 -14.18 -10.96
CA ASN A 117 -13.90 -13.78 -11.83
C ASN A 117 -12.68 -14.76 -11.85
N GLY A 118 -12.74 -15.89 -11.14
CA GLY A 118 -11.64 -16.86 -11.06
C GLY A 118 -10.62 -16.62 -9.94
N TYR A 119 -10.82 -15.62 -9.08
CA TYR A 119 -9.96 -15.34 -7.94
C TYR A 119 -10.13 -16.39 -6.83
N ASN A 120 -9.01 -16.89 -6.31
CA ASN A 120 -8.91 -17.86 -5.23
C ASN A 120 -8.34 -17.19 -3.96
N PRO A 121 -9.18 -16.83 -2.98
CA PRO A 121 -8.74 -16.16 -1.76
C PRO A 121 -7.80 -17.03 -0.89
N THR A 122 -8.00 -18.35 -0.91
CA THR A 122 -7.15 -19.30 -0.17
C THR A 122 -5.74 -19.30 -0.73
N ALA A 123 -5.59 -19.31 -2.06
CA ALA A 123 -4.27 -19.25 -2.70
C ALA A 123 -3.56 -17.91 -2.42
N ALA A 124 -4.30 -16.80 -2.37
CA ALA A 124 -3.74 -15.51 -1.96
C ALA A 124 -3.26 -15.51 -0.50
N ARG A 125 -4.06 -16.07 0.42
CA ARG A 125 -3.64 -16.28 1.81
C ARG A 125 -2.41 -17.17 1.92
N ASP A 126 -2.39 -18.30 1.23
CA ASP A 126 -1.28 -19.26 1.32
C ASP A 126 0.02 -18.65 0.78
N TYR A 127 -0.08 -17.80 -0.25
CA TYR A 127 1.02 -16.95 -0.67
C TYR A 127 1.46 -16.01 0.46
N ALA A 128 0.51 -15.29 1.07
CA ALA A 128 0.81 -14.34 2.13
C ALA A 128 1.55 -15.01 3.31
N TYR A 129 1.07 -16.16 3.80
CA TYR A 129 1.78 -16.93 4.85
C TYR A 129 3.17 -17.37 4.41
N LYS A 130 3.31 -17.87 3.18
CA LYS A 130 4.61 -18.34 2.68
C LYS A 130 5.65 -17.22 2.65
N TRP A 131 5.25 -16.02 2.24
CA TRP A 131 6.17 -14.92 1.94
C TRP A 131 6.26 -13.87 3.04
N THR A 132 5.41 -13.90 4.08
CA THR A 132 5.56 -13.05 5.28
C THR A 132 6.62 -13.52 6.26
N SER A 133 6.97 -14.80 6.28
CA SER A 133 7.95 -15.34 7.24
C SER A 133 9.35 -14.74 7.03
N ASN A 134 9.85 -13.98 8.01
CA ASN A 134 11.12 -13.23 8.01
C ASN A 134 12.37 -14.13 8.09
N THR A 135 12.64 -14.88 7.03
CA THR A 135 14.03 -15.17 6.66
C THR A 135 14.39 -14.25 5.50
N SER A 136 15.63 -13.76 5.44
CA SER A 136 16.11 -12.87 4.35
C SER A 136 15.86 -13.42 2.93
N THR A 137 15.54 -14.72 2.83
CA THR A 137 15.17 -15.47 1.63
C THR A 137 13.68 -15.40 1.25
N LEU A 138 12.78 -15.13 2.20
CA LEU A 138 11.32 -15.21 2.03
C LEU A 138 10.62 -13.86 1.89
N ARG A 139 11.33 -12.74 2.03
CA ARG A 139 10.77 -11.41 1.71
C ARG A 139 10.82 -11.09 0.22
N ASN A 140 11.64 -11.83 -0.54
CA ASN A 140 11.87 -11.60 -1.96
C ASN A 140 11.53 -12.83 -2.79
N ASN A 141 10.31 -12.88 -3.33
CA ASN A 141 9.95 -13.87 -4.33
C ASN A 141 10.73 -13.59 -5.62
N SER A 142 11.61 -14.52 -6.02
CA SER A 142 12.41 -14.41 -7.23
C SER A 142 11.61 -14.36 -8.54
N GLN A 143 10.30 -14.66 -8.50
CA GLN A 143 9.39 -14.42 -9.62
C GLN A 143 9.06 -12.94 -9.81
N PHE A 144 9.27 -12.11 -8.78
CA PHE A 144 9.00 -10.67 -8.76
C PHE A 144 10.26 -9.84 -8.41
N PRO A 145 11.37 -9.97 -9.16
CA PRO A 145 12.67 -9.42 -8.77
C PRO A 145 12.80 -7.90 -8.88
N TYR A 146 11.88 -7.20 -9.56
CA TYR A 146 12.07 -5.81 -9.99
C TYR A 146 12.51 -4.87 -8.86
N TYR A 147 11.73 -4.77 -7.79
CA TYR A 147 12.04 -3.84 -6.70
C TYR A 147 13.29 -4.24 -5.95
N SER A 148 13.50 -5.54 -5.72
CA SER A 148 14.74 -6.00 -5.08
C SER A 148 15.99 -5.69 -5.89
N GLY A 149 15.89 -5.75 -7.22
CA GLY A 149 16.97 -5.34 -8.13
C GLY A 149 17.14 -3.83 -8.21
N TYR A 150 16.04 -3.08 -8.21
CA TYR A 150 16.04 -1.61 -8.25
C TYR A 150 16.71 -1.00 -7.02
N TYR A 151 16.36 -1.48 -5.82
CA TYR A 151 16.95 -1.02 -4.56
C TYR A 151 18.27 -1.73 -4.21
N GLY A 152 18.64 -2.79 -4.94
CA GLY A 152 19.84 -3.58 -4.65
C GLY A 152 19.80 -4.30 -3.29
N CYS A 153 18.60 -4.53 -2.74
CA CYS A 153 18.38 -5.13 -1.43
C CYS A 153 17.10 -5.98 -1.42
N THR A 154 16.99 -6.93 -0.49
CA THR A 154 15.82 -7.82 -0.40
C THR A 154 14.86 -7.49 0.73
N SER A 155 15.21 -6.55 1.62
CA SER A 155 14.44 -6.25 2.83
C SER A 155 14.52 -4.80 3.30
N CYS A 156 15.10 -3.89 2.50
CA CYS A 156 15.38 -2.51 2.93
C CYS A 156 14.34 -1.48 2.50
N TRP A 157 13.28 -1.91 1.81
CA TRP A 157 12.24 -1.04 1.29
C TRP A 157 10.87 -1.50 1.76
N ASN A 158 9.93 -0.57 1.85
CA ASN A 158 8.57 -0.87 2.25
C ASN A 158 7.77 -1.49 1.11
N ASP A 159 7.61 -2.80 1.18
CA ASP A 159 7.04 -3.59 0.09
C ASP A 159 5.60 -4.05 0.32
N PHE A 160 4.89 -3.40 1.24
CA PHE A 160 3.52 -3.77 1.65
C PHE A 160 2.55 -3.96 0.47
N THR A 161 2.43 -2.98 -0.44
CA THR A 161 1.51 -3.09 -1.58
C THR A 161 2.01 -4.09 -2.60
N ASN A 162 3.33 -4.15 -2.84
CA ASN A 162 3.91 -5.15 -3.73
C ASN A 162 3.65 -6.58 -3.22
N PHE A 163 3.82 -6.82 -1.92
CA PHE A 163 3.52 -8.09 -1.26
C PHE A 163 2.05 -8.46 -1.45
N VAL A 164 1.12 -7.53 -1.16
CA VAL A 164 -0.32 -7.76 -1.35
C VAL A 164 -0.64 -8.02 -2.82
N SER A 165 -0.04 -7.27 -3.76
CA SER A 165 -0.23 -7.49 -5.20
C SER A 165 0.24 -8.87 -5.64
N GLN A 166 1.38 -9.35 -5.12
CA GLN A 166 1.87 -10.70 -5.38
C GLN A 166 0.93 -11.77 -4.81
N ALA A 167 0.40 -11.58 -3.60
CA ALA A 167 -0.59 -12.47 -3.01
C ALA A 167 -1.85 -12.56 -3.87
N LEU A 168 -2.37 -11.42 -4.32
CA LEU A 168 -3.53 -11.35 -5.22
C LEU A 168 -3.28 -12.06 -6.56
N ALA A 169 -2.10 -11.86 -7.15
CA ALA A 169 -1.71 -12.53 -8.38
C ALA A 169 -1.59 -14.06 -8.20
N ALA A 170 -1.06 -14.52 -7.07
CA ALA A 170 -1.04 -15.94 -6.70
C ALA A 170 -2.44 -16.50 -6.46
N GLY A 171 -3.36 -15.66 -5.98
CA GLY A 171 -4.80 -15.89 -5.98
C GLY A 171 -5.44 -15.92 -7.36
N SER A 172 -4.67 -15.91 -8.45
CA SER A 172 -5.16 -15.89 -9.84
C SER A 172 -5.92 -14.61 -10.23
N MET A 173 -5.75 -13.52 -9.48
CA MET A 173 -6.30 -12.24 -9.89
C MET A 173 -5.59 -11.78 -11.18
N ARG A 174 -6.36 -11.62 -12.26
CA ARG A 174 -5.80 -11.32 -13.60
C ARG A 174 -5.05 -9.99 -13.62
N GLN A 175 -3.80 -9.95 -14.05
CA GLN A 175 -3.14 -8.67 -14.31
C GLN A 175 -3.73 -8.02 -15.56
N ILE A 176 -3.95 -6.70 -15.55
CA ILE A 176 -4.58 -5.99 -16.67
C ILE A 176 -3.71 -4.82 -17.08
N ASP A 177 -3.01 -4.99 -18.19
CA ASP A 177 -2.30 -3.93 -18.89
C ASP A 177 -3.35 -2.94 -19.47
N GLY A 178 -3.30 -1.67 -19.02
CA GLY A 178 -4.28 -0.62 -19.37
C GLY A 178 -5.33 -0.26 -18.29
N TYR A 179 -5.44 -1.02 -17.20
CA TYR A 179 -6.13 -0.61 -15.96
C TYR A 179 -5.11 -0.37 -14.82
N ASP A 180 -3.85 -0.21 -15.20
CA ASP A 180 -2.72 0.13 -14.35
C ASP A 180 -2.43 -0.80 -13.17
N TRP A 181 -2.89 -2.06 -13.15
CA TRP A 181 -2.42 -3.09 -12.19
C TRP A 181 -1.82 -4.31 -12.90
N TYR A 182 -0.51 -4.30 -13.04
CA TYR A 182 0.30 -5.39 -13.60
C TYR A 182 1.73 -5.36 -13.07
N TYR A 183 2.40 -6.49 -13.20
CA TYR A 183 3.81 -6.67 -12.90
C TYR A 183 4.61 -6.94 -14.19
N SER A 184 5.76 -6.28 -14.32
CA SER A 184 6.76 -6.60 -15.35
C SER A 184 8.16 -6.45 -14.76
N ASN A 185 9.09 -7.29 -15.20
CA ASN A 185 10.51 -7.15 -14.85
C ASN A 185 11.15 -5.89 -15.44
N SER A 186 10.54 -5.29 -16.47
CA SER A 186 10.97 -3.99 -17.01
C SER A 186 10.44 -2.80 -16.21
N GLY A 187 9.53 -3.03 -15.27
CA GLY A 187 8.78 -1.98 -14.57
C GLY A 187 7.34 -2.41 -14.32
N PRO A 188 6.97 -2.76 -13.08
CA PRO A 188 5.58 -2.91 -12.66
C PRO A 188 4.84 -1.60 -12.80
N SER A 189 3.52 -1.68 -12.93
CA SER A 189 2.65 -0.51 -12.83
C SER A 189 2.78 0.19 -11.48
N HIS A 190 2.48 1.50 -11.43
CA HIS A 190 2.48 2.25 -10.17
C HIS A 190 1.53 1.65 -9.13
N SER A 191 0.34 1.17 -9.55
CA SER A 191 -0.63 0.56 -8.63
C SER A 191 -0.21 -0.82 -8.13
N TRP A 192 0.80 -1.46 -8.73
CA TRP A 192 1.35 -2.71 -8.20
C TRP A 192 2.09 -2.49 -6.87
N GLY A 193 2.80 -1.37 -6.75
CA GLY A 193 3.69 -1.08 -5.61
C GLY A 193 3.28 0.09 -4.72
N GLY A 194 2.40 1.00 -5.16
CA GLY A 194 1.97 2.17 -4.40
C GLY A 194 0.59 1.98 -3.76
N ALA A 195 0.43 2.31 -2.47
CA ALA A 195 -0.84 2.10 -1.75
C ALA A 195 -2.01 2.91 -2.32
N ASN A 196 -1.84 4.23 -2.51
CA ASN A 196 -2.91 5.06 -3.06
C ASN A 196 -3.29 4.68 -4.50
N SER A 197 -2.31 4.51 -5.39
CA SER A 197 -2.58 4.06 -6.76
C SER A 197 -3.22 2.68 -6.79
N PHE A 198 -2.79 1.74 -5.93
CA PHE A 198 -3.45 0.46 -5.74
C PHE A 198 -4.92 0.64 -5.37
N TYR A 199 -5.23 1.41 -4.33
CA TYR A 199 -6.60 1.62 -3.88
C TYR A 199 -7.48 2.24 -4.97
N LYS A 200 -6.97 3.23 -5.71
CA LYS A 200 -7.68 3.87 -6.84
C LYS A 200 -8.10 2.85 -7.90
N VAL A 201 -7.25 1.88 -8.24
CA VAL A 201 -7.58 0.79 -9.17
C VAL A 201 -8.47 -0.27 -8.50
N TRP A 202 -8.16 -0.65 -7.27
CA TRP A 202 -8.80 -1.77 -6.58
C TRP A 202 -10.24 -1.48 -6.19
N LYS A 203 -10.56 -0.25 -5.77
CA LYS A 203 -11.92 0.16 -5.43
C LYS A 203 -12.89 0.00 -6.60
N VAL A 204 -12.43 0.23 -7.83
CA VAL A 204 -13.22 0.03 -9.05
C VAL A 204 -13.32 -1.46 -9.39
N ARG A 205 -12.25 -2.20 -9.18
CA ARG A 205 -12.12 -3.59 -9.61
C ARG A 205 -12.81 -4.60 -8.69
N ALA A 206 -12.72 -4.39 -7.38
CA ALA A 206 -13.26 -5.28 -6.34
C ALA A 206 -14.45 -4.66 -5.59
N GLY A 207 -14.66 -3.34 -5.72
CA GLY A 207 -15.59 -2.60 -4.88
C GLY A 207 -14.99 -2.28 -3.51
N VAL A 208 -15.65 -1.38 -2.79
CA VAL A 208 -15.36 -1.14 -1.36
C VAL A 208 -16.45 -1.82 -0.54
N ALA A 209 -16.04 -2.68 0.40
CA ALA A 209 -17.00 -3.34 1.27
C ALA A 209 -17.74 -2.30 2.13
N SER A 210 -19.07 -2.37 2.16
CA SER A 210 -19.91 -1.47 2.95
C SER A 210 -19.78 -1.69 4.47
N SER A 211 -19.22 -2.82 4.89
CA SER A 211 -18.95 -3.14 6.28
C SER A 211 -17.84 -4.17 6.44
N VAL A 212 -17.18 -4.16 7.60
CA VAL A 212 -16.14 -5.14 7.97
C VAL A 212 -16.68 -6.58 8.00
N SER A 213 -17.96 -6.76 8.28
CA SER A 213 -18.58 -8.10 8.28
C SER A 213 -18.63 -8.75 6.90
N SER A 214 -18.54 -7.94 5.85
CA SER A 214 -18.51 -8.39 4.44
C SER A 214 -17.09 -8.74 3.98
N LEU A 215 -16.08 -8.46 4.80
CA LEU A 215 -14.69 -8.84 4.52
C LEU A 215 -14.41 -10.28 4.94
N GLY A 216 -13.69 -11.01 4.09
CA GLY A 216 -13.25 -12.38 4.28
C GLY A 216 -11.74 -12.55 4.08
N VAL A 217 -11.30 -13.80 4.17
CA VAL A 217 -9.91 -14.17 3.83
C VAL A 217 -9.67 -13.86 2.35
N GLY A 218 -8.50 -13.30 2.03
CA GLY A 218 -8.10 -12.87 0.69
C GLY A 218 -8.48 -11.43 0.36
N ASP A 219 -9.40 -10.82 1.12
CA ASP A 219 -9.73 -9.42 0.93
C ASP A 219 -8.60 -8.50 1.41
N VAL A 220 -8.48 -7.35 0.76
CA VAL A 220 -7.45 -6.35 1.03
C VAL A 220 -8.06 -5.20 1.83
N VAL A 221 -7.28 -4.68 2.77
CA VAL A 221 -7.64 -3.52 3.58
C VAL A 221 -6.62 -2.43 3.34
N ASN A 222 -7.10 -1.21 3.19
CA ASN A 222 -6.30 -0.02 2.98
C ASN A 222 -6.43 0.92 4.19
N ALA A 223 -5.32 1.53 4.60
CA ALA A 223 -5.29 2.47 5.71
C ALA A 223 -4.95 3.87 5.22
N ASP A 224 -5.71 4.83 5.72
CA ASP A 224 -5.50 6.27 5.65
C ASP A 224 -5.41 6.74 7.11
N PHE A 225 -4.18 6.94 7.59
CA PHE A 225 -3.90 7.09 9.03
C PHE A 225 -4.26 8.48 9.55
N ASP A 226 -4.28 9.48 8.69
CA ASP A 226 -4.51 10.87 9.05
C ASP A 226 -5.82 11.45 8.49
N LYS A 227 -6.50 10.68 7.64
CA LYS A 227 -7.83 10.91 7.06
C LYS A 227 -7.86 12.05 6.05
N ASP A 228 -6.81 12.14 5.25
CA ASP A 228 -6.66 13.18 4.23
C ASP A 228 -7.13 12.72 2.83
N GLY A 229 -7.43 11.43 2.67
CA GLY A 229 -7.85 10.81 1.41
C GLY A 229 -6.69 10.25 0.57
N ASP A 230 -5.44 10.28 1.03
CA ASP A 230 -4.31 9.53 0.49
C ASP A 230 -4.14 8.21 1.26
N ILE A 231 -4.05 7.09 0.54
CA ILE A 231 -3.88 5.80 1.21
C ILE A 231 -2.40 5.57 1.51
N ASP A 232 -2.09 5.45 2.79
CA ASP A 232 -0.75 5.17 3.33
C ASP A 232 -0.35 3.71 3.17
N HIS A 233 -1.33 2.80 3.34
CA HIS A 233 -1.01 1.41 3.57
C HIS A 233 -2.00 0.40 3.00
N THR A 234 -1.48 -0.82 2.77
CA THR A 234 -2.22 -1.94 2.21
C THR A 234 -1.82 -3.24 2.93
N ALA A 235 -2.81 -4.01 3.40
CA ALA A 235 -2.61 -5.33 3.99
C ALA A 235 -3.68 -6.32 3.51
N ILE A 236 -3.43 -7.62 3.65
CA ILE A 236 -4.37 -8.68 3.25
C ILE A 236 -4.92 -9.42 4.48
N ILE A 237 -6.21 -9.71 4.48
CA ILE A 237 -6.85 -10.53 5.52
C ILE A 237 -6.52 -12.00 5.25
N THR A 238 -5.85 -12.64 6.20
CA THR A 238 -5.43 -14.04 6.08
C THR A 238 -6.21 -14.98 6.99
N ARG A 239 -6.78 -14.46 8.08
CA ARG A 239 -7.68 -15.20 8.97
C ARG A 239 -8.89 -14.38 9.38
N SER A 240 -10.04 -15.03 9.39
CA SER A 240 -11.30 -14.49 9.89
C SER A 240 -11.86 -15.38 10.99
N SER A 241 -11.74 -14.98 12.25
CA SER A 241 -12.30 -15.69 13.40
C SER A 241 -13.69 -15.20 13.81
N SER A 242 -14.10 -14.01 13.33
CA SER A 242 -15.46 -13.47 13.51
C SER A 242 -15.82 -12.50 12.36
N THR A 243 -17.02 -11.93 12.40
CA THR A 243 -17.47 -10.87 11.48
C THR A 243 -17.09 -9.46 11.97
N SER A 244 -16.52 -9.30 13.17
CA SER A 244 -16.05 -8.02 13.70
C SER A 244 -14.62 -7.71 13.24
N SER A 245 -14.22 -6.44 13.31
CA SER A 245 -12.87 -5.98 12.96
C SER A 245 -11.76 -6.65 13.79
N SER A 246 -12.03 -6.95 15.07
CA SER A 246 -11.16 -7.74 15.95
C SER A 246 -11.00 -9.20 15.54
N GLY A 247 -11.86 -9.72 14.65
CA GLY A 247 -11.76 -11.06 14.12
C GLY A 247 -11.14 -11.13 12.73
N LYS A 248 -10.78 -10.01 12.10
CA LYS A 248 -10.14 -9.94 10.78
C LYS A 248 -8.64 -9.72 10.95
N TRP A 249 -7.86 -10.76 10.83
CA TRP A 249 -6.42 -10.75 11.06
C TRP A 249 -5.67 -10.43 9.78
N LEU A 250 -4.67 -9.57 9.91
CA LEU A 250 -3.92 -9.03 8.79
C LEU A 250 -2.55 -9.67 8.68
N THR A 251 -2.11 -9.82 7.43
CA THR A 251 -0.72 -10.17 7.09
C THR A 251 -0.13 -9.05 6.21
N GLN A 252 1.07 -8.58 6.54
CA GLN A 252 1.70 -7.41 5.90
C GLN A 252 3.23 -7.40 6.02
N HIS A 253 3.90 -6.67 5.13
CA HIS A 253 5.37 -6.63 4.99
C HIS A 253 6.08 -5.42 5.60
N THR A 254 5.39 -4.48 6.25
CA THR A 254 6.07 -3.32 6.87
C THR A 254 7.06 -3.71 7.97
N SER A 255 6.67 -4.72 8.73
CA SER A 255 7.46 -5.34 9.79
C SER A 255 7.28 -6.86 9.76
N ASP A 256 6.97 -7.43 8.60
CA ASP A 256 6.80 -8.86 8.36
C ASP A 256 5.85 -9.52 9.38
N LYS A 257 4.65 -8.95 9.53
CA LYS A 257 3.64 -9.39 10.52
C LYS A 257 2.70 -10.40 9.89
N GLU A 258 2.71 -11.62 10.39
CA GLU A 258 1.69 -12.64 10.15
C GLU A 258 0.69 -12.64 11.29
N GLU A 259 -0.53 -12.17 11.05
CA GLU A 259 -1.66 -12.25 11.99
C GLU A 259 -1.36 -11.73 13.41
N GLN A 260 -0.55 -10.67 13.51
CA GLN A 260 -0.26 -10.02 14.79
C GLN A 260 -1.25 -8.89 15.08
N THR A 261 -1.76 -8.24 14.03
CA THR A 261 -2.76 -7.17 14.11
C THR A 261 -4.07 -7.62 13.48
N THR A 262 -5.14 -6.95 13.90
CA THR A 262 -6.48 -7.11 13.32
C THR A 262 -6.91 -5.79 12.70
N VAL A 263 -7.90 -5.79 11.81
CA VAL A 263 -8.50 -4.55 11.29
C VAL A 263 -8.97 -3.61 12.41
N GLY A 264 -9.34 -4.15 13.58
CA GLY A 264 -9.79 -3.34 14.72
C GLY A 264 -8.66 -2.67 15.51
N THR A 265 -7.42 -3.09 15.30
CA THR A 265 -6.23 -2.63 16.05
C THR A 265 -5.12 -2.20 15.10
N TRP A 266 -5.42 -2.02 13.82
CA TRP A 266 -4.47 -1.66 12.78
C TRP A 266 -4.43 -0.15 12.60
#